data_AF-A0A183V2E9-F1
#
_entry.id   AF-A0A183V2E9-F1
#
_cell.length_a   1.000
_cell.length_b   1.000
_cell.length_c   1.000
_cell.angle_alpha   90.00
_cell.angle_beta   90.00
_cell.angle_gamma   90.00
#
_symmetry.space_group_name_H-M   'P 1'
#
loop_
_entity.id
_entity.type
_entity.pdbx_description
1 polymer ?
#
loop_
_entity_poly.entity_id
_entity_poly.type
_entity_poly.pdbx_seq_one_letter_code
_entity_poly.pdbx_strand_id
1 'polypeptide(L)'
;MGESERALTLLHLRKTFSEYCKVPLSGVNEGERKFDRVLPLFCKVMSMYPCSEEIVTQFRELCPFAGHLCRHLVQEMRVRAANQSTELAALSISTFLLPEPTDSRGWLLLQSAHYVISTGHLPVIDAVCKASLPSTLVKALYLFFDLPPTTDEKVADLRRTLFTRFLSLMEKLCEYKCVGEELARKDDLFLLFAGACCTCPVENVSWRKAASQLLITVVSKALSPAVIKYIHAKGCVAHFLSSVSKEGDHLRAHERVEMIICILCVIKDSAMVTAVLVQDFAQADGYSLLRNFVLRNEREEDGIRNVLLMLMSVVTSGVVELRPMLSPSLVVLPSFTLPSPSGSGLSVRNLDAFRLLFQIFVQAKNERICETVIDVVHNIYASDAANYFIVEKECSLAQFVERMHSKPPEVQGLS
;
A
#
# COMPACT_ATOMS: atom_id res chain seq x y z
N MET A 1 -23.38 -24.06 -22.26
CA MET A 1 -22.15 -24.80 -22.63
C MET A 1 -22.08 -26.01 -21.71
N GLY A 2 -22.00 -27.24 -22.24
CA GLY A 2 -22.22 -28.46 -21.44
C GLY A 2 -21.04 -28.86 -20.55
N GLU A 3 -21.31 -29.52 -19.41
CA GLU A 3 -20.29 -30.02 -18.47
C GLU A 3 -19.25 -30.94 -19.13
N SER A 4 -19.69 -31.75 -20.11
CA SER A 4 -18.82 -32.63 -20.90
C SER A 4 -17.74 -31.86 -21.66
N GLU A 5 -18.08 -30.69 -22.24
CA GLU A 5 -17.10 -29.88 -22.97
C GLU A 5 -16.05 -29.27 -22.03
N ARG A 6 -16.48 -28.85 -20.82
CA ARG A 6 -15.58 -28.32 -19.78
C ARG A 6 -14.56 -29.37 -19.35
N ALA A 7 -15.04 -30.58 -19.08
CA ALA A 7 -14.19 -31.71 -18.68
C ALA A 7 -13.18 -32.09 -19.79
N LEU A 8 -13.62 -32.15 -21.05
CA LEU A 8 -12.74 -32.45 -22.18
C LEU A 8 -11.66 -31.38 -22.39
N THR A 9 -12.04 -30.10 -22.31
CA THR A 9 -11.09 -28.99 -22.45
C THR A 9 -10.05 -29.01 -21.33
N LEU A 10 -10.47 -29.28 -20.09
CA LEU A 10 -9.57 -29.38 -18.96
C LEU A 10 -8.65 -30.60 -19.06
N LEU A 11 -9.16 -31.75 -19.52
CA LEU A 11 -8.34 -32.94 -19.77
C LEU A 11 -7.27 -32.66 -20.85
N HIS A 12 -7.63 -31.94 -21.90
CA HIS A 12 -6.69 -31.51 -22.93
C HIS A 12 -5.61 -30.60 -22.34
N LEU A 13 -5.98 -29.58 -21.56
CA LEU A 13 -5.02 -28.73 -20.86
C LEU A 13 -4.05 -29.55 -19.98
N ARG A 14 -4.57 -30.50 -19.20
CA ARG A 14 -3.76 -31.38 -18.33
C ARG A 14 -2.75 -32.20 -19.13
N LYS A 15 -3.18 -32.81 -20.24
CA LYS A 15 -2.30 -33.59 -21.12
C LYS A 15 -1.20 -32.71 -21.72
N THR A 16 -1.58 -31.58 -22.31
CA THR A 16 -0.63 -30.64 -22.94
C THR A 16 0.35 -30.06 -21.92
N PHE A 17 -0.11 -29.73 -20.71
CA PHE A 17 0.76 -29.27 -19.64
C PHE A 17 1.71 -30.37 -19.14
N SER A 18 1.25 -31.62 -19.01
CA SER A 18 2.11 -32.75 -18.66
C SER A 18 3.20 -33.00 -19.70
N GLU A 19 2.85 -32.93 -21.00
CA GLU A 19 3.82 -33.03 -22.10
C GLU A 19 4.84 -31.89 -22.07
N TYR A 20 4.39 -30.66 -21.78
CA TYR A 20 5.27 -29.51 -21.58
C TYR A 20 6.28 -29.75 -20.44
N CYS A 21 5.84 -30.29 -19.29
CA CYS A 21 6.70 -30.54 -18.14
C CYS A 21 7.74 -31.67 -18.33
N LYS A 22 7.57 -32.56 -19.32
CA LYS A 22 8.49 -33.69 -19.58
C LYS A 22 9.76 -33.31 -20.33
N VAL A 23 9.84 -32.11 -20.90
CA VAL A 23 10.99 -31.67 -21.72
C VAL A 23 12.11 -31.12 -20.81
N PRO A 24 13.34 -31.66 -20.86
CA PRO A 24 14.47 -31.16 -20.06
C PRO A 24 14.84 -29.71 -20.38
N LEU A 25 15.23 -28.94 -19.36
CA LEU A 25 15.62 -27.53 -19.47
C LEU A 25 16.94 -27.30 -20.23
N SER A 26 17.76 -28.34 -20.38
CA SER A 26 19.10 -28.28 -20.97
C SER A 26 19.06 -28.61 -22.47
N GLY A 27 18.81 -27.62 -23.33
CA GLY A 27 18.87 -27.80 -24.77
C GLY A 27 18.64 -26.48 -25.50
N VAL A 28 19.69 -25.97 -26.11
CA VAL A 28 19.81 -24.64 -26.74
C VAL A 28 18.87 -24.52 -27.94
N ASN A 29 17.65 -24.05 -27.67
CA ASN A 29 16.77 -23.21 -28.48
C ASN A 29 15.62 -22.80 -27.57
N GLU A 30 15.91 -21.90 -26.62
CA GLU A 30 14.96 -21.46 -25.60
C GLU A 30 13.78 -20.64 -26.15
N GLY A 31 13.90 -20.12 -27.39
CA GLY A 31 13.00 -19.13 -27.99
C GLY A 31 11.69 -19.64 -28.62
N GLU A 32 11.48 -20.95 -28.77
CA GLU A 32 10.25 -21.54 -29.35
C GLU A 32 9.64 -22.62 -28.43
N ARG A 33 9.67 -22.36 -27.11
CA ARG A 33 9.20 -23.27 -26.06
C ARG A 33 7.66 -23.40 -26.07
N LYS A 34 7.17 -24.64 -25.99
CA LYS A 34 5.76 -25.08 -26.09
C LYS A 34 4.76 -24.56 -25.02
N PHE A 35 5.02 -23.44 -24.33
CA PHE A 35 3.98 -22.80 -23.50
C PHE A 35 2.91 -22.10 -24.35
N ASP A 36 3.25 -21.73 -25.59
CA ASP A 36 2.33 -21.14 -26.57
C ASP A 36 1.13 -22.05 -26.92
N ARG A 37 1.24 -23.37 -26.70
CA ARG A 37 0.11 -24.30 -26.87
C ARG A 37 -0.71 -24.45 -25.59
N VAL A 38 -0.10 -24.22 -24.44
CA VAL A 38 -0.72 -24.35 -23.12
C VAL A 38 -1.58 -23.12 -22.81
N LEU A 39 -1.06 -21.93 -23.09
CA LEU A 39 -1.72 -20.66 -22.75
C LEU A 39 -3.09 -20.48 -23.42
N PRO A 40 -3.28 -20.71 -24.75
CA PRO A 40 -4.60 -20.60 -25.38
C PRO A 40 -5.62 -21.59 -24.83
N LEU A 41 -5.19 -22.81 -24.49
CA LEU A 41 -6.06 -23.80 -23.84
C LEU A 41 -6.50 -23.31 -22.46
N PHE A 42 -5.58 -22.72 -21.69
CA PHE A 42 -5.92 -22.13 -20.40
C PHE A 42 -6.85 -20.93 -20.56
N CYS A 43 -6.68 -20.08 -21.56
CA CYS A 43 -7.63 -19.00 -21.87
C CYS A 43 -9.03 -19.55 -22.13
N LYS A 44 -9.16 -20.64 -22.89
CA LYS A 44 -10.46 -21.32 -23.06
C LYS A 44 -11.00 -21.80 -21.70
N VAL A 45 -10.18 -22.42 -20.86
CA VAL A 45 -10.59 -22.84 -19.51
C VAL A 45 -11.06 -21.65 -18.66
N MET A 46 -10.36 -20.52 -18.66
CA MET A 46 -10.80 -19.31 -17.92
C MET A 46 -12.18 -18.83 -18.40
N SER A 47 -12.45 -18.85 -19.71
CA SER A 47 -13.78 -18.51 -20.25
C SER A 47 -14.86 -19.54 -19.85
N MET A 48 -14.48 -20.80 -19.62
CA MET A 48 -15.40 -21.86 -19.20
C MET A 48 -15.71 -21.82 -17.70
N TYR A 49 -14.77 -21.32 -16.89
CA TYR A 49 -14.84 -21.20 -15.44
C TYR A 49 -14.67 -19.72 -15.03
N PRO A 50 -15.68 -18.86 -15.23
CA PRO A 50 -15.56 -17.43 -14.94
C PRO A 50 -15.32 -17.15 -13.44
N CYS A 51 -15.85 -18.01 -12.56
CA CYS A 51 -15.56 -18.00 -11.13
C CYS A 51 -14.26 -18.77 -10.87
N SER A 52 -13.16 -18.04 -10.63
CA SER A 52 -11.82 -18.65 -10.50
C SER A 52 -11.72 -19.70 -9.37
N GLU A 53 -12.49 -19.56 -8.29
CA GLU A 53 -12.51 -20.52 -7.18
C GLU A 53 -12.93 -21.94 -7.61
N GLU A 54 -13.78 -22.06 -8.63
CA GLU A 54 -14.25 -23.37 -9.12
C GLU A 54 -13.09 -24.24 -9.62
N ILE A 55 -12.08 -23.62 -10.24
CA ILE A 55 -10.98 -24.35 -10.88
C ILE A 55 -10.09 -25.10 -9.87
N VAL A 56 -10.10 -24.67 -8.60
CA VAL A 56 -9.27 -25.24 -7.53
C VAL A 56 -9.57 -26.73 -7.34
N THR A 57 -10.84 -27.12 -7.42
CA THR A 57 -11.27 -28.52 -7.26
C THR A 57 -11.16 -29.32 -8.56
N GLN A 58 -11.23 -28.64 -9.71
CA GLN A 58 -11.28 -29.28 -11.03
C GLN A 58 -9.89 -29.55 -11.61
N PHE A 59 -8.93 -28.67 -11.37
CA PHE A 59 -7.59 -28.73 -11.92
C PHE A 59 -6.55 -29.07 -10.86
N ARG A 60 -6.28 -30.35 -10.64
CA ARG A 60 -5.36 -30.82 -9.59
C ARG A 60 -3.93 -30.32 -9.76
N GLU A 61 -3.52 -30.06 -11.00
CA GLU A 61 -2.20 -29.52 -11.34
C GLU A 61 -2.14 -27.98 -11.27
N LEU A 62 -3.16 -27.30 -10.73
CA LEU A 62 -3.24 -25.84 -10.67
C LEU A 62 -2.02 -25.18 -10.01
N CYS A 63 -1.52 -25.73 -8.90
CA CYS A 63 -0.36 -25.15 -8.20
C CYS A 63 0.94 -25.21 -9.03
N PRO A 64 1.39 -26.39 -9.54
CA PRO A 64 2.55 -26.43 -10.41
C PRO A 64 2.31 -25.65 -11.72
N PHE A 65 1.09 -25.66 -12.26
CA PHE A 65 0.72 -24.86 -13.42
C PHE A 65 0.92 -23.35 -13.18
N ALA A 66 0.37 -22.81 -12.10
CA ALA A 66 0.52 -21.41 -11.72
C ALA A 66 2.00 -21.03 -11.55
N GLY A 67 2.80 -21.91 -10.93
CA GLY A 67 4.24 -21.72 -10.81
C GLY A 67 4.95 -21.63 -12.17
N HIS A 68 4.62 -22.49 -13.13
CA HIS A 68 5.19 -22.42 -14.48
C HIS A 68 4.72 -21.19 -15.26
N LEU A 69 3.41 -20.90 -15.23
CA LEU A 69 2.81 -19.73 -15.87
C LEU A 69 3.49 -18.44 -15.39
N CYS A 70 3.63 -18.27 -14.08
CA CYS A 70 4.23 -17.07 -13.49
C CYS A 70 5.74 -17.01 -13.77
N ARG A 71 6.45 -18.15 -13.81
CA ARG A 71 7.86 -18.18 -14.20
C ARG A 71 8.07 -17.71 -15.64
N HIS A 72 7.18 -18.07 -16.57
CA HIS A 72 7.24 -17.56 -17.94
C HIS A 72 7.06 -16.06 -18.00
N LEU A 73 6.03 -15.53 -17.35
CA LEU A 73 5.81 -14.08 -17.28
C LEU A 73 7.03 -13.36 -16.68
N VAL A 74 7.57 -13.88 -15.57
CA VAL A 74 8.77 -13.33 -14.92
C VAL A 74 9.98 -13.34 -15.86
N GLN A 75 10.22 -14.44 -16.58
CA GLN A 75 11.35 -14.54 -17.50
C GLN A 75 11.22 -13.53 -18.64
N GLU A 76 10.05 -13.44 -19.26
CA GLU A 76 9.78 -12.49 -20.35
C GLU A 76 9.96 -11.03 -19.89
N MET A 77 9.48 -10.69 -18.69
CA MET A 77 9.68 -9.36 -18.11
C MET A 77 11.14 -9.08 -17.79
N ARG A 78 11.89 -10.05 -17.25
CA ARG A 78 13.32 -9.88 -16.91
C ARG A 78 14.21 -9.72 -18.15
N VAL A 79 13.93 -10.48 -19.21
CA VAL A 79 14.63 -10.33 -20.49
C VAL A 79 14.45 -8.91 -21.03
N ARG A 80 13.24 -8.36 -20.93
CA ARG A 80 12.94 -6.97 -21.34
C ARG A 80 13.48 -5.92 -20.37
N ALA A 81 13.65 -6.27 -19.10
CA ALA A 81 14.27 -5.39 -18.12
C ALA A 81 15.79 -5.24 -18.32
N ALA A 82 16.45 -6.16 -19.04
CA ALA A 82 17.90 -6.15 -19.28
C ALA A 82 18.36 -5.08 -20.32
N ASN A 83 17.54 -4.07 -20.56
CA ASN A 83 17.86 -2.95 -21.45
C ASN A 83 18.87 -1.97 -20.82
N GLN A 84 19.49 -1.15 -21.66
CA GLN A 84 20.57 -0.24 -21.26
C GLN A 84 20.09 0.96 -20.41
N SER A 85 18.83 1.38 -20.56
CA SER A 85 18.23 2.46 -19.78
C SER A 85 16.91 2.02 -19.14
N THR A 86 16.54 2.68 -18.04
CA THR A 86 15.28 2.41 -17.32
C THR A 86 14.06 2.75 -18.17
N GLU A 87 14.11 3.82 -18.97
CA GLU A 87 13.05 4.19 -19.93
C GLU A 87 12.82 3.10 -20.99
N LEU A 88 13.88 2.56 -21.60
CA LEU A 88 13.75 1.49 -22.61
C LEU A 88 13.29 0.18 -21.98
N ALA A 89 13.74 -0.12 -20.75
CA ALA A 89 13.24 -1.26 -19.99
C ALA A 89 11.74 -1.13 -19.70
N ALA A 90 11.30 0.04 -19.23
CA ALA A 90 9.90 0.34 -18.94
C ALA A 90 9.02 0.22 -20.18
N LEU A 91 9.46 0.83 -21.30
CA LEU A 91 8.75 0.75 -22.57
C LEU A 91 8.66 -0.69 -23.08
N SER A 92 9.76 -1.44 -23.06
CA SER A 92 9.80 -2.83 -23.54
C SER A 92 8.86 -3.74 -22.74
N ILE A 93 8.86 -3.63 -21.40
CA ILE A 93 7.94 -4.36 -20.53
C ILE A 93 6.50 -3.92 -20.80
N SER A 94 6.23 -2.61 -20.88
CA SER A 94 4.88 -2.08 -21.10
C SER A 94 4.32 -2.58 -22.42
N THR A 95 5.06 -2.46 -23.53
CA THR A 95 4.63 -2.89 -24.87
C THR A 95 4.28 -4.38 -24.89
N PHE A 96 5.09 -5.24 -24.25
CA PHE A 96 4.79 -6.66 -24.17
C PHE A 96 3.48 -6.99 -23.44
N LEU A 97 3.15 -6.19 -22.41
CA LEU A 97 1.95 -6.40 -21.62
C LEU A 97 0.72 -5.71 -22.19
N LEU A 98 0.82 -4.94 -23.29
CA LEU A 98 -0.34 -4.29 -23.90
C LEU A 98 -1.30 -5.32 -24.51
N PRO A 99 -2.62 -5.07 -24.49
CA PRO A 99 -3.62 -5.89 -25.16
C PRO A 99 -3.62 -5.68 -26.67
N GLU A 100 -2.51 -6.00 -27.34
CA GLU A 100 -2.39 -5.87 -28.80
C GLU A 100 -2.88 -7.14 -29.52
N PRO A 101 -3.71 -7.01 -30.58
CA PRO A 101 -4.23 -8.17 -31.32
C PRO A 101 -3.14 -9.02 -32.00
N THR A 102 -2.05 -8.39 -32.41
CA THR A 102 -0.96 -8.99 -33.19
C THR A 102 0.02 -9.80 -32.34
N ASP A 103 0.29 -9.38 -31.09
CA ASP A 103 1.06 -10.15 -30.12
C ASP A 103 0.47 -9.95 -28.71
N SER A 104 -0.55 -10.73 -28.38
CA SER A 104 -1.25 -10.65 -27.09
C SER A 104 -0.63 -11.54 -26.01
N ARG A 105 0.54 -12.16 -26.25
CA ARG A 105 1.09 -13.18 -25.33
C ARG A 105 1.32 -12.64 -23.92
N GLY A 106 1.96 -11.48 -23.78
CA GLY A 106 2.22 -10.89 -22.46
C GLY A 106 0.93 -10.49 -21.74
N TRP A 107 -0.03 -9.94 -22.48
CA TRP A 107 -1.36 -9.65 -21.95
C TRP A 107 -2.10 -10.90 -21.46
N LEU A 108 -2.09 -11.99 -22.25
CA LEU A 108 -2.72 -13.26 -21.87
C LEU A 108 -2.04 -13.91 -20.67
N LEU A 109 -0.71 -13.80 -20.56
CA LEU A 109 0.04 -14.24 -19.36
C LEU A 109 -0.38 -13.42 -18.13
N LEU A 110 -0.49 -12.10 -18.26
CA LEU A 110 -0.92 -11.21 -17.17
C LEU A 110 -2.35 -11.53 -16.71
N GLN A 111 -3.27 -11.74 -17.66
CA GLN A 111 -4.65 -12.15 -17.35
C GLN A 111 -4.71 -13.52 -16.68
N SER A 112 -3.92 -14.48 -17.18
CA SER A 112 -3.86 -15.83 -16.62
C SER A 112 -3.29 -15.82 -15.20
N ALA A 113 -2.25 -15.01 -14.96
CA ALA A 113 -1.66 -14.82 -13.64
C ALA A 113 -2.70 -14.22 -12.69
N HIS A 114 -3.38 -13.14 -13.10
CA HIS A 114 -4.47 -12.55 -12.33
C HIS A 114 -5.53 -13.60 -11.97
N TYR A 115 -6.00 -14.39 -12.95
CA TYR A 115 -7.02 -15.42 -12.73
C TYR A 115 -6.59 -16.48 -11.70
N VAL A 116 -5.37 -17.02 -11.78
CA VAL A 116 -4.91 -18.03 -10.80
C VAL A 116 -4.73 -17.43 -9.41
N ILE A 117 -4.33 -16.16 -9.31
CA ILE A 117 -4.22 -15.43 -8.03
C ILE A 117 -5.61 -15.18 -7.44
N SER A 118 -6.61 -14.88 -8.27
CA SER A 118 -7.99 -14.67 -7.84
C SER A 118 -8.65 -15.90 -7.24
N THR A 119 -8.08 -17.11 -7.41
CA THR A 119 -8.62 -18.35 -6.83
C THR A 119 -8.64 -18.37 -5.30
N GLY A 120 -7.88 -17.50 -4.64
CA GLY A 120 -7.79 -17.42 -3.18
C GLY A 120 -7.01 -18.57 -2.52
N HIS A 121 -6.57 -19.56 -3.29
CA HIS A 121 -5.97 -20.79 -2.77
C HIS A 121 -4.49 -20.58 -2.38
N LEU A 122 -4.17 -20.60 -1.08
CA LEU A 122 -2.83 -20.30 -0.57
C LEU A 122 -1.67 -21.06 -1.24
N PRO A 123 -1.75 -22.39 -1.50
CA PRO A 123 -0.71 -23.12 -2.23
C PRO A 123 -0.44 -22.59 -3.64
N VAL A 124 -1.44 -21.97 -4.30
CA VAL A 124 -1.26 -21.28 -5.58
C VAL A 124 -0.44 -20.01 -5.36
N ILE A 125 -0.78 -19.19 -4.35
CA ILE A 125 -0.03 -17.97 -4.03
C ILE A 125 1.42 -18.29 -3.65
N ASP A 126 1.67 -19.38 -2.92
CA ASP A 126 3.03 -19.85 -2.62
C ASP A 126 3.79 -20.25 -3.87
N ALA A 127 3.14 -20.90 -4.84
CA ALA A 127 3.75 -21.22 -6.13
C ALA A 127 4.08 -19.96 -6.94
N VAL A 128 3.22 -18.94 -6.89
CA VAL A 128 3.44 -17.61 -7.49
C VAL A 128 4.64 -16.90 -6.84
N CYS A 129 4.75 -16.94 -5.51
CA CYS A 129 5.88 -16.38 -4.76
C CYS A 129 7.19 -17.10 -5.08
N LYS A 130 7.18 -18.44 -5.17
CA LYS A 130 8.34 -19.25 -5.60
C LYS A 130 8.79 -18.90 -7.02
N ALA A 131 7.86 -18.49 -7.88
CA ALA A 131 8.17 -18.00 -9.23
C ALA A 131 8.76 -16.57 -9.24
N SER A 132 8.86 -15.88 -8.09
CA SER A 132 9.32 -14.48 -7.96
C SER A 132 8.45 -13.47 -8.72
N LEU A 133 7.15 -13.75 -8.89
CA LEU A 133 6.25 -12.84 -9.58
C LEU A 133 6.06 -11.51 -8.81
N PRO A 134 5.77 -11.49 -7.49
CA PRO A 134 5.52 -10.23 -6.78
C PRO A 134 6.69 -9.26 -6.88
N SER A 135 7.89 -9.73 -6.52
CA SER A 135 9.17 -9.03 -6.66
C SER A 135 9.41 -8.46 -8.07
N THR A 136 9.10 -9.24 -9.12
CA THR A 136 9.30 -8.81 -10.51
C THR A 136 8.29 -7.74 -10.93
N LEU A 137 7.04 -7.85 -10.46
CA LEU A 137 6.02 -6.83 -10.72
C LEU A 137 6.32 -5.53 -9.96
N VAL A 138 6.76 -5.57 -8.70
CA VAL A 138 7.17 -4.35 -7.98
C VAL A 138 8.30 -3.62 -8.70
N LYS A 139 9.28 -4.34 -9.25
CA LYS A 139 10.33 -3.76 -10.08
C LYS A 139 9.78 -3.11 -11.35
N ALA A 140 8.87 -3.79 -12.05
CA ALA A 140 8.23 -3.22 -13.24
C ALA A 140 7.40 -1.97 -12.92
N LEU A 141 6.67 -1.97 -11.79
CA LEU A 141 5.95 -0.80 -11.30
C LEU A 141 6.89 0.39 -11.11
N TYR A 142 8.04 0.17 -10.47
CA TYR A 142 9.03 1.22 -10.25
C TYR A 142 9.65 1.71 -11.57
N LEU A 143 9.92 0.82 -12.53
CA LEU A 143 10.37 1.19 -13.88
C LEU A 143 9.32 2.01 -14.64
N PHE A 144 8.02 1.75 -14.43
CA PHE A 144 6.96 2.49 -15.13
C PHE A 144 6.89 3.98 -14.78
N PHE A 145 7.68 4.45 -13.81
CA PHE A 145 7.82 5.88 -13.53
C PHE A 145 8.63 6.59 -14.63
N ASP A 146 9.42 5.83 -15.39
CA ASP A 146 10.22 6.30 -16.53
C ASP A 146 9.54 5.98 -17.87
N LEU A 147 8.23 5.68 -17.90
CA LEU A 147 7.54 5.48 -19.18
C LEU A 147 7.52 6.80 -19.97
N PRO A 148 7.93 6.80 -21.24
CA PRO A 148 7.92 8.02 -22.05
C PRO A 148 6.48 8.42 -22.37
N PRO A 149 6.17 9.73 -22.47
CA PRO A 149 4.86 10.20 -22.88
C PRO A 149 4.54 9.70 -24.30
N THR A 150 3.24 9.56 -24.60
CA THR A 150 2.78 9.20 -25.95
C THR A 150 1.72 10.19 -26.41
N THR A 151 1.83 10.62 -27.66
CA THR A 151 0.81 11.43 -28.34
C THR A 151 -0.20 10.57 -29.09
N ASP A 152 0.01 9.25 -29.16
CA ASP A 152 -0.93 8.33 -29.78
C ASP A 152 -2.01 7.93 -28.77
N GLU A 153 -3.23 8.44 -28.98
CA GLU A 153 -4.39 8.14 -28.13
C GLU A 153 -4.66 6.64 -28.01
N LYS A 154 -4.42 5.85 -29.06
CA LYS A 154 -4.63 4.39 -28.99
C LYS A 154 -3.64 3.75 -28.02
N VAL A 155 -2.36 4.15 -28.08
CA VAL A 155 -1.34 3.65 -27.16
C VAL A 155 -1.63 4.10 -25.73
N ALA A 156 -2.10 5.33 -25.54
CA ALA A 156 -2.53 5.83 -24.24
C ALA A 156 -3.68 4.97 -23.66
N ASP A 157 -4.68 4.61 -24.47
CA ASP A 157 -5.82 3.78 -24.06
C ASP A 157 -5.41 2.36 -23.69
N LEU A 158 -4.50 1.77 -24.46
CA LEU A 158 -3.91 0.46 -24.17
C LEU A 158 -3.11 0.51 -22.85
N ARG A 159 -2.34 1.57 -22.60
CA ARG A 159 -1.61 1.77 -21.34
C ARG A 159 -2.55 1.96 -20.15
N ARG A 160 -3.67 2.67 -20.30
CA ARG A 160 -4.71 2.77 -19.25
C ARG A 160 -5.33 1.40 -18.93
N THR A 161 -5.56 0.59 -19.96
CA THR A 161 -6.06 -0.79 -19.79
C THR A 161 -5.05 -1.69 -19.08
N LEU A 162 -3.77 -1.57 -19.44
CA LEU A 162 -2.66 -2.23 -18.75
C LEU A 162 -2.60 -1.82 -17.28
N PHE A 163 -2.63 -0.51 -16.98
CA PHE A 163 -2.61 0.01 -15.62
C PHE A 163 -3.69 -0.63 -14.74
N THR A 164 -4.95 -0.62 -15.20
CA THR A 164 -6.07 -1.21 -14.46
C THR A 164 -5.86 -2.69 -14.17
N ARG A 165 -5.40 -3.47 -15.16
CA ARG A 165 -5.17 -4.91 -14.98
C ARG A 165 -3.97 -5.19 -14.07
N PHE A 166 -2.90 -4.42 -14.24
CA PHE A 166 -1.68 -4.55 -13.45
C PHE A 166 -1.95 -4.25 -11.98
N LEU A 167 -2.62 -3.12 -11.69
CA LEU A 167 -2.97 -2.72 -10.33
C LEU A 167 -3.88 -3.76 -9.68
N SER A 168 -4.94 -4.19 -10.37
CA SER A 168 -5.87 -5.21 -9.84
C SER A 168 -5.17 -6.53 -9.49
N LEU A 169 -4.19 -6.97 -10.29
CA LEU A 169 -3.39 -8.16 -9.98
C LEU A 169 -2.53 -7.94 -8.73
N MET A 170 -1.84 -6.81 -8.67
CA MET A 170 -0.95 -6.46 -7.56
C MET A 170 -1.71 -6.29 -6.24
N GLU A 171 -2.86 -5.63 -6.25
CA GLU A 171 -3.73 -5.46 -5.08
C GLU A 171 -4.10 -6.83 -4.52
N LYS A 172 -4.50 -7.77 -5.38
CA LYS A 172 -4.85 -9.12 -4.94
C LYS A 172 -3.65 -9.89 -4.37
N LEU A 173 -2.46 -9.76 -4.96
CA LEU A 173 -1.25 -10.38 -4.41
C LEU A 173 -0.88 -9.81 -3.04
N CYS A 174 -0.92 -8.49 -2.89
CA CYS A 174 -0.48 -7.79 -1.68
C CYS A 174 -1.36 -8.05 -0.45
N GLU A 175 -2.50 -8.74 -0.60
CA GLU A 175 -3.33 -9.22 0.52
C GLU A 175 -2.70 -10.38 1.31
N TYR A 176 -1.74 -11.11 0.73
CA TYR A 176 -1.20 -12.34 1.32
C TYR A 176 0.14 -12.12 2.06
N LYS A 177 0.26 -12.64 3.28
CA LYS A 177 1.50 -12.55 4.09
C LYS A 177 2.73 -13.11 3.38
N CYS A 178 2.60 -14.25 2.69
CA CYS A 178 3.71 -14.84 1.95
C CYS A 178 4.24 -13.94 0.83
N VAL A 179 3.41 -13.03 0.28
CA VAL A 179 3.84 -12.02 -0.69
C VAL A 179 4.69 -10.94 -0.02
N GLY A 180 4.27 -10.41 1.14
CA GLY A 180 5.09 -9.48 1.91
C GLY A 180 6.46 -10.08 2.28
N GLU A 181 6.47 -11.35 2.69
CA GLU A 181 7.70 -12.10 3.01
C GLU A 181 8.58 -12.35 1.79
N GLU A 182 7.99 -12.64 0.63
CA GLU A 182 8.69 -12.78 -0.65
C GLU A 182 9.40 -11.48 -1.03
N LEU A 183 8.69 -10.35 -0.97
CA LEU A 183 9.21 -9.02 -1.26
C LEU A 183 10.35 -8.63 -0.32
N ALA A 184 10.19 -8.87 1.00
CA ALA A 184 11.23 -8.63 1.99
C ALA A 184 12.47 -9.50 1.74
N ARG A 185 12.28 -10.80 1.48
CA ARG A 185 13.37 -11.76 1.20
C ARG A 185 14.12 -11.44 -0.10
N LYS A 186 13.47 -10.82 -1.09
CA LYS A 186 14.09 -10.37 -2.35
C LYS A 186 14.68 -8.97 -2.29
N ASP A 187 14.54 -8.26 -1.18
CA ASP A 187 14.92 -6.86 -1.01
C ASP A 187 14.14 -5.87 -1.91
N ASP A 188 12.95 -6.27 -2.36
CA ASP A 188 12.14 -5.50 -3.30
C ASP A 188 11.00 -4.72 -2.61
N LEU A 189 10.69 -5.02 -1.35
CA LEU A 189 9.69 -4.28 -0.57
C LEU A 189 10.06 -2.80 -0.40
N PHE A 190 11.35 -2.48 -0.31
CA PHE A 190 11.83 -1.10 -0.22
C PHE A 190 11.39 -0.24 -1.42
N LEU A 191 11.23 -0.83 -2.61
CA LEU A 191 10.80 -0.09 -3.80
C LEU A 191 9.39 0.47 -3.68
N LEU A 192 8.50 -0.14 -2.87
CA LEU A 192 7.19 0.44 -2.58
C LEU A 192 7.30 1.69 -1.70
N PHE A 193 8.20 1.71 -0.72
CA PHE A 193 8.48 2.90 0.08
C PHE A 193 9.12 4.00 -0.77
N ALA A 194 10.20 3.67 -1.49
CA ALA A 194 10.88 4.63 -2.35
C ALA A 194 9.96 5.16 -3.45
N GLY A 195 9.15 4.28 -4.06
CA GLY A 195 8.23 4.66 -5.13
C GLY A 195 7.07 5.53 -4.64
N ALA A 196 6.55 5.29 -3.43
CA ALA A 196 5.46 6.10 -2.89
C ALA A 196 5.86 7.54 -2.54
N CYS A 197 7.17 7.82 -2.36
CA CYS A 197 7.69 9.11 -1.93
C CYS A 197 8.67 9.79 -2.90
N CYS A 198 8.80 9.33 -4.14
CA CYS A 198 9.68 9.96 -5.13
C CYS A 198 8.93 10.90 -6.07
N THR A 199 9.68 11.81 -6.71
CA THR A 199 9.21 12.56 -7.87
C THR A 199 9.05 11.65 -9.10
N CYS A 200 8.07 11.96 -9.96
CA CYS A 200 7.93 11.35 -11.29
C CYS A 200 7.27 12.32 -12.27
N PRO A 201 7.41 12.11 -13.60
CA PRO A 201 6.66 12.86 -14.60
C PRO A 201 5.14 12.82 -14.35
N VAL A 202 4.43 13.89 -14.73
CA VAL A 202 3.00 14.08 -14.44
C VAL A 202 2.15 12.96 -15.05
N GLU A 203 2.52 12.50 -16.23
CA GLU A 203 1.91 11.39 -16.95
C GLU A 203 2.00 10.04 -16.22
N ASN A 204 2.98 9.87 -15.33
CA ASN A 204 3.25 8.63 -14.60
C ASN A 204 2.79 8.66 -13.14
N VAL A 205 2.12 9.74 -12.70
CA VAL A 205 1.62 9.90 -11.32
C VAL A 205 0.66 8.76 -10.91
N SER A 206 -0.09 8.19 -11.85
CA SER A 206 -0.96 7.03 -11.58
C SER A 206 -0.17 5.81 -11.09
N TRP A 207 1.02 5.56 -11.65
CA TRP A 207 1.92 4.50 -11.21
C TRP A 207 2.52 4.78 -9.83
N ARG A 208 2.89 6.04 -9.53
CA ARG A 208 3.31 6.46 -8.19
C ARG A 208 2.21 6.21 -7.15
N LYS A 209 0.97 6.59 -7.47
CA LYS A 209 -0.20 6.34 -6.62
C LYS A 209 -0.47 4.84 -6.41
N ALA A 210 -0.23 4.01 -7.44
CA ALA A 210 -0.30 2.56 -7.29
C ALA A 210 0.75 2.04 -6.30
N ALA A 211 1.99 2.55 -6.31
CA ALA A 211 3.00 2.17 -5.30
C ALA A 211 2.54 2.52 -3.87
N SER A 212 1.98 3.72 -3.67
CA SER A 212 1.41 4.14 -2.38
C SER A 212 0.26 3.25 -1.91
N GLN A 213 -0.65 2.92 -2.81
CA GLN A 213 -1.79 2.03 -2.52
C GLN A 213 -1.31 0.63 -2.12
N LEU A 214 -0.40 0.05 -2.89
CA LEU A 214 0.13 -1.29 -2.63
C LEU A 214 0.95 -1.33 -1.33
N LEU A 215 1.69 -0.26 -1.01
CA LEU A 215 2.38 -0.13 0.27
C LEU A 215 1.39 -0.20 1.45
N ILE A 216 0.29 0.55 1.38
CA ILE A 216 -0.76 0.52 2.40
C ILE A 216 -1.36 -0.89 2.49
N THR A 217 -1.69 -1.53 1.36
CA THR A 217 -2.23 -2.90 1.35
C THR A 217 -1.29 -3.90 2.02
N VAL A 218 0.00 -3.86 1.69
CA VAL A 218 1.00 -4.78 2.29
C VAL A 218 1.08 -4.57 3.80
N VAL A 219 1.12 -3.33 4.27
CA VAL A 219 1.18 -3.03 5.71
C VAL A 219 -0.10 -3.44 6.43
N SER A 220 -1.26 -3.27 5.79
CA SER A 220 -2.58 -3.58 6.36
C SER A 220 -2.89 -5.08 6.40
N LYS A 221 -2.44 -5.85 5.40
CA LYS A 221 -2.86 -7.25 5.18
C LYS A 221 -1.73 -8.28 5.25
N ALA A 222 -0.54 -7.91 4.79
CA ALA A 222 0.60 -8.81 4.62
C ALA A 222 1.73 -8.62 5.64
N LEU A 223 1.49 -7.86 6.71
CA LEU A 223 2.48 -7.65 7.76
C LEU A 223 2.76 -8.98 8.51
N SER A 224 4.04 -9.30 8.64
CA SER A 224 4.55 -10.45 9.40
C SER A 224 5.82 -10.05 10.15
N PRO A 225 6.29 -10.85 11.15
CA PRO A 225 7.52 -10.55 11.87
C PRO A 225 8.74 -10.36 10.95
N ALA A 226 8.82 -11.12 9.84
CA ALA A 226 9.89 -10.98 8.86
C ALA A 226 9.80 -9.64 8.09
N VAL A 227 8.58 -9.23 7.72
CA VAL A 227 8.32 -7.95 7.04
C VAL A 227 8.63 -6.77 7.95
N ILE A 228 8.18 -6.81 9.22
CA ILE A 228 8.46 -5.77 10.22
C ILE A 228 9.97 -5.62 10.42
N LYS A 229 10.67 -6.75 10.62
CA LYS A 229 12.13 -6.77 10.78
C LYS A 229 12.82 -6.17 9.56
N TYR A 230 12.35 -6.48 8.35
CA TYR A 230 12.89 -5.91 7.12
C TYR A 230 12.69 -4.39 7.06
N ILE A 231 11.46 -3.90 7.27
CA ILE A 231 11.13 -2.46 7.20
C ILE A 231 12.00 -1.66 8.17
N HIS A 232 12.13 -2.16 9.41
CA HIS A 232 12.97 -1.56 10.44
C HIS A 232 14.46 -1.59 10.05
N ALA A 233 15.02 -2.77 9.75
CA ALA A 233 16.44 -2.92 9.46
C ALA A 233 16.90 -2.19 8.19
N LYS A 234 16.01 -2.06 7.20
CA LYS A 234 16.27 -1.32 5.96
C LYS A 234 16.11 0.20 6.14
N GLY A 235 15.51 0.66 7.23
CA GLY A 235 15.25 2.07 7.49
C GLY A 235 14.20 2.66 6.54
N CYS A 236 13.20 1.87 6.12
CA CYS A 236 12.22 2.28 5.10
C CYS A 236 11.43 3.54 5.50
N VAL A 237 10.99 3.62 6.76
CA VAL A 237 10.24 4.78 7.29
C VAL A 237 11.10 6.04 7.29
N ALA A 238 12.34 5.94 7.77
CA ALA A 238 13.28 7.06 7.78
C ALA A 238 13.62 7.54 6.36
N HIS A 239 13.81 6.61 5.41
CA HIS A 239 14.01 6.93 4.01
C HIS A 239 12.82 7.72 3.45
N PHE A 240 11.59 7.22 3.66
CA PHE A 240 10.37 7.88 3.18
C PHE A 240 10.28 9.33 3.68
N LEU A 241 10.47 9.55 4.98
CA LEU A 241 10.40 10.89 5.59
C LEU A 241 11.51 11.82 5.08
N SER A 242 12.72 11.27 4.89
CA SER A 242 13.83 12.02 4.31
C SER A 242 13.53 12.47 2.88
N SER A 243 12.95 11.60 2.05
CA SER A 243 12.58 11.92 0.67
C SER A 243 11.49 13.00 0.61
N VAL A 244 10.42 12.87 1.40
CA VAL A 244 9.36 13.90 1.49
C VAL A 244 9.94 15.26 1.93
N SER A 245 10.94 15.26 2.81
CA SER A 245 11.59 16.49 3.27
C SER A 245 12.50 17.11 2.22
N LYS A 246 13.34 16.31 1.56
CA LYS A 246 14.36 16.76 0.59
C LYS A 246 13.76 17.19 -0.75
N GLU A 247 12.73 16.49 -1.22
CA GLU A 247 12.03 16.85 -2.47
C GLU A 247 11.08 18.05 -2.28
N GLY A 248 11.04 18.64 -1.08
CA GLY A 248 10.13 19.72 -0.71
C GLY A 248 10.24 21.00 -1.54
N ASP A 249 11.34 21.20 -2.25
CA ASP A 249 11.56 22.33 -3.17
C ASP A 249 11.05 22.05 -4.60
N HIS A 250 10.86 20.79 -4.97
CA HIS A 250 10.43 20.37 -6.31
C HIS A 250 8.97 19.88 -6.35
N LEU A 251 8.44 19.41 -5.23
CA LEU A 251 7.07 18.91 -5.13
C LEU A 251 6.07 20.02 -4.80
N ARG A 252 4.92 19.96 -5.46
CA ARG A 252 3.77 20.79 -5.08
C ARG A 252 3.21 20.33 -3.73
N ALA A 253 2.56 21.24 -3.03
CA ALA A 253 2.04 20.95 -1.70
C ALA A 253 1.04 19.77 -1.69
N HIS A 254 0.15 19.69 -2.69
CA HIS A 254 -0.79 18.56 -2.81
C HIS A 254 -0.11 17.19 -2.99
N GLU A 255 1.02 17.11 -3.69
CA GLU A 255 1.75 15.86 -3.87
C GLU A 255 2.35 15.38 -2.54
N ARG A 256 2.85 16.32 -1.74
CA ARG A 256 3.33 16.06 -0.38
C ARG A 256 2.19 15.69 0.57
N VAL A 257 1.00 16.28 0.42
CA VAL A 257 -0.20 15.86 1.16
C VAL A 257 -0.48 14.38 0.90
N GLU A 258 -0.47 13.94 -0.35
CA GLU A 258 -0.70 12.52 -0.69
C GLU A 258 0.37 11.59 -0.08
N MET A 259 1.65 11.98 -0.15
CA MET A 259 2.75 11.21 0.47
C MET A 259 2.61 11.14 2.00
N ILE A 260 2.22 12.25 2.64
CA ILE A 260 1.99 12.32 4.08
C ILE A 260 0.81 11.44 4.50
N ILE A 261 -0.30 11.49 3.75
CA ILE A 261 -1.44 10.61 4.00
C ILE A 261 -1.01 9.14 3.86
N CYS A 262 -0.20 8.80 2.85
CA CYS A 262 0.32 7.45 2.67
C CYS A 262 1.11 6.98 3.89
N ILE A 263 2.10 7.75 4.37
CA ILE A 263 2.88 7.34 5.55
C ILE A 263 2.03 7.30 6.82
N LEU A 264 1.07 8.22 7.01
CA LEU A 264 0.14 8.15 8.14
C LEU A 264 -0.72 6.90 8.10
N CYS A 265 -1.19 6.45 6.93
CA CYS A 265 -1.87 5.17 6.76
C CYS A 265 -0.98 3.99 7.14
N VAL A 266 0.30 4.00 6.73
CA VAL A 266 1.29 2.98 7.11
C VAL A 266 1.46 2.93 8.63
N ILE A 267 1.59 4.08 9.31
CA ILE A 267 1.71 4.14 10.77
C ILE A 267 0.44 3.65 11.44
N LYS A 268 -0.73 4.12 11.02
CA LYS A 268 -2.04 3.70 11.56
C LYS A 268 -2.24 2.19 11.49
N ASP A 269 -2.05 1.61 10.30
CA ASP A 269 -2.33 0.19 10.07
C ASP A 269 -1.29 -0.72 10.75
N SER A 270 -0.01 -0.32 10.75
CA SER A 270 1.04 -1.11 11.42
C SER A 270 0.97 -1.05 12.94
N ALA A 271 0.50 0.07 13.51
CA ALA A 271 0.41 0.29 14.95
C ALA A 271 -0.54 -0.70 15.65
N MET A 272 -1.49 -1.29 14.92
CA MET A 272 -2.37 -2.35 15.44
C MET A 272 -1.65 -3.69 15.63
N VAL A 273 -0.48 -3.86 15.00
CA VAL A 273 0.28 -5.12 14.98
C VAL A 273 1.62 -4.98 15.70
N THR A 274 2.28 -3.82 15.60
CA THR A 274 3.62 -3.58 16.16
C THR A 274 3.84 -2.11 16.56
N ALA A 275 4.59 -1.89 17.64
CA ALA A 275 5.04 -0.55 18.02
C ALA A 275 6.29 -0.10 17.24
N VAL A 276 6.99 -1.03 16.58
CA VAL A 276 8.29 -0.77 15.94
C VAL A 276 8.20 0.35 14.89
N LEU A 277 7.19 0.31 14.01
CA LEU A 277 7.10 1.32 12.94
C LEU A 277 6.68 2.70 13.45
N VAL A 278 5.90 2.75 14.54
CA VAL A 278 5.58 4.02 15.23
C VAL A 278 6.85 4.60 15.87
N GLN A 279 7.69 3.75 16.47
CA GLN A 279 8.98 4.16 17.04
C GLN A 279 9.94 4.62 15.94
N ASP A 280 10.04 3.91 14.82
CA ASP A 280 10.86 4.32 13.68
C ASP A 280 10.41 5.68 13.13
N PHE A 281 9.10 5.92 13.04
CA PHE A 281 8.54 7.20 12.64
C PHE A 281 8.91 8.33 13.61
N ALA A 282 8.83 8.08 14.92
CA ALA A 282 9.20 9.05 15.94
C ALA A 282 10.70 9.36 15.91
N GLN A 283 11.54 8.33 15.82
CA GLN A 283 13.01 8.44 15.77
C GLN A 283 13.51 9.15 14.51
N ALA A 284 12.76 9.07 13.41
CA ALA A 284 13.05 9.76 12.16
C ALA A 284 12.41 11.16 12.08
N ASP A 285 12.10 11.78 13.22
CA ASP A 285 11.51 13.13 13.32
C ASP A 285 10.17 13.29 12.58
N GLY A 286 9.40 12.20 12.43
CA GLY A 286 8.16 12.20 11.66
C GLY A 286 7.12 13.21 12.18
N TYR A 287 6.94 13.33 13.50
CA TYR A 287 6.02 14.31 14.09
C TYR A 287 6.48 15.75 13.85
N SER A 288 7.78 16.01 13.94
CA SER A 288 8.36 17.32 13.65
C SER A 288 8.19 17.70 12.18
N LEU A 289 8.38 16.74 11.26
CA LEU A 289 8.14 16.92 9.83
C LEU A 289 6.67 17.29 9.57
N LEU A 290 5.72 16.53 10.13
CA LEU A 290 4.29 16.81 9.97
C LEU A 290 3.91 18.21 10.46
N ARG A 291 4.38 18.60 11.65
CA ARG A 291 4.14 19.95 12.18
C ARG A 291 4.62 21.02 11.21
N ASN A 292 5.88 20.92 10.80
CA ASN A 292 6.50 21.89 9.92
C ASN A 292 5.79 21.94 8.56
N PHE A 293 5.35 20.79 8.04
CA PHE A 293 4.58 20.71 6.81
C PHE A 293 3.24 21.44 6.93
N VAL A 294 2.44 21.13 7.97
CA VAL A 294 1.14 21.77 8.18
C VAL A 294 1.27 23.29 8.29
N LEU A 295 2.18 23.77 9.14
CA LEU A 295 2.37 25.21 9.38
C LEU A 295 2.93 25.97 8.17
N ARG A 296 3.68 25.31 7.28
CA ARG A 296 4.20 25.94 6.06
C ARG A 296 3.18 25.97 4.91
N ASN A 297 2.18 25.11 4.94
CA ASN A 297 1.21 24.92 3.85
C ASN A 297 -0.22 25.25 4.30
N GLU A 298 -0.38 26.22 5.19
CA GLU A 298 -1.68 26.59 5.75
C GLU A 298 -2.73 27.05 4.72
N ARG A 299 -2.30 27.37 3.50
CA ARG A 299 -3.19 27.74 2.38
C ARG A 299 -3.81 26.55 1.67
N GLU A 300 -3.29 25.34 1.86
CA GLU A 300 -3.79 24.10 1.26
C GLU A 300 -4.83 23.45 2.18
N GLU A 301 -5.87 24.22 2.52
CA GLU A 301 -6.79 23.92 3.62
C GLU A 301 -7.41 22.53 3.53
N ASP A 302 -7.91 22.13 2.35
CA ASP A 302 -8.48 20.79 2.14
C ASP A 302 -7.47 19.67 2.32
N GLY A 303 -6.24 19.87 1.82
CA GLY A 303 -5.17 18.90 1.95
C GLY A 303 -4.73 18.75 3.40
N ILE A 304 -4.54 19.86 4.11
CA ILE A 304 -4.20 19.86 5.54
C ILE A 304 -5.32 19.27 6.38
N ARG A 305 -6.58 19.57 6.08
CA ARG A 305 -7.72 18.94 6.74
C ARG A 305 -7.66 17.42 6.64
N ASN A 306 -7.39 16.87 5.45
CA ASN A 306 -7.25 15.42 5.27
C ASN A 306 -6.06 14.84 6.07
N VAL A 307 -4.95 15.57 6.18
CA VAL A 307 -3.81 15.17 7.03
C VAL A 307 -4.23 15.14 8.51
N LEU A 308 -4.94 16.15 9.00
CA LEU A 308 -5.40 16.22 10.39
C LEU A 308 -6.42 15.13 10.73
N LEU A 309 -7.35 14.82 9.82
CA LEU A 309 -8.29 13.71 9.98
C LEU A 309 -7.59 12.35 10.01
N MET A 310 -6.55 12.16 9.19
CA MET A 310 -5.74 10.94 9.26
C MET A 310 -4.91 10.88 10.55
N LEU A 311 -4.36 12.02 11.00
CA LEU A 311 -3.63 12.12 12.27
C LEU A 311 -4.53 11.77 13.47
N MET A 312 -5.82 12.15 13.45
CA MET A 312 -6.80 11.72 14.45
C MET A 312 -6.86 10.19 14.57
N SER A 313 -6.81 9.48 13.44
CA SER A 313 -6.79 8.01 13.43
C SER A 313 -5.48 7.45 14.00
N VAL A 314 -4.36 8.15 13.78
CA VAL A 314 -3.05 7.76 14.35
C VAL A 314 -3.01 7.96 15.87
N VAL A 315 -3.71 8.96 16.42
CA VAL A 315 -3.84 9.17 17.88
C VAL A 315 -4.42 7.93 18.58
N THR A 316 -5.40 7.28 17.97
CA THR A 316 -6.06 6.09 18.52
C THR A 316 -5.40 4.78 18.10
N SER A 317 -4.31 4.84 17.34
CA SER A 317 -3.59 3.65 16.85
C SER A 317 -2.41 3.27 17.75
N GLY A 318 -2.31 2.00 18.12
CA GLY A 318 -1.22 1.47 18.94
C GLY A 318 -1.51 0.06 19.46
N VAL A 319 -0.44 -0.68 19.76
CA VAL A 319 -0.54 -2.07 20.25
C VAL A 319 -1.03 -2.13 21.69
N VAL A 320 -0.69 -1.11 22.48
CA VAL A 320 -1.01 -1.04 23.91
C VAL A 320 -2.02 0.07 24.13
N GLU A 321 -3.10 -0.26 24.82
CA GLU A 321 -4.07 0.70 25.27
C GLU A 321 -3.53 1.49 26.47
N LEU A 322 -3.48 2.81 26.35
CA LEU A 322 -2.96 3.66 27.42
C LEU A 322 -3.96 3.70 28.56
N ARG A 323 -3.45 3.57 29.78
CA ARG A 323 -4.28 3.61 30.98
C ARG A 323 -4.43 5.05 31.46
N PRO A 324 -5.66 5.51 31.73
CA PRO A 324 -5.85 6.81 32.34
C PRO A 324 -5.17 6.89 33.70
N MET A 325 -4.63 8.07 34.01
CA MET A 325 -3.93 8.32 35.27
C MET A 325 -4.59 9.49 35.98
N LEU A 326 -4.86 9.33 37.28
CA LEU A 326 -5.30 10.45 38.11
C LEU A 326 -4.11 11.37 38.38
N SER A 327 -4.28 12.66 38.10
CA SER A 327 -3.36 13.68 38.56
C SER A 327 -3.39 13.74 40.10
N PRO A 328 -2.24 13.71 40.79
CA PRO A 328 -2.19 13.72 42.26
C PRO A 328 -2.85 14.95 42.90
N SER A 329 -3.01 16.03 42.14
CA SER A 329 -3.62 17.29 42.54
C SER A 329 -5.14 17.34 42.43
N LEU A 330 -5.79 16.33 41.84
CA LEU A 330 -7.25 16.31 41.67
C LEU A 330 -7.94 15.87 42.97
N VAL A 331 -8.91 16.67 43.41
CA VAL A 331 -9.83 16.26 44.47
C VAL A 331 -10.81 15.25 43.87
N VAL A 332 -10.72 14.00 44.33
CA VAL A 332 -11.56 12.90 43.85
C VAL A 332 -12.73 12.68 44.80
N LEU A 333 -13.95 12.68 44.27
CA LEU A 333 -15.14 12.36 45.06
C LEU A 333 -15.08 10.88 45.51
N PRO A 334 -15.54 10.54 46.72
CA PRO A 334 -15.50 9.16 47.22
C PRO A 334 -16.17 8.11 46.32
N SER A 335 -17.15 8.53 45.52
CA SER A 335 -17.90 7.69 44.57
C SER A 335 -17.32 7.69 43.15
N PHE A 336 -16.30 8.50 42.87
CA PHE A 336 -15.73 8.61 41.54
C PHE A 336 -14.97 7.33 41.17
N THR A 337 -15.30 6.78 40.00
CA THR A 337 -14.56 5.67 39.41
C THR A 337 -13.87 6.18 38.16
N LEU A 338 -12.56 5.98 38.08
CA LEU A 338 -11.80 6.37 36.89
C LEU A 338 -12.31 5.58 35.68
N PRO A 339 -12.74 6.25 34.59
CA PRO A 339 -13.15 5.56 33.39
C PRO A 339 -12.02 4.67 32.88
N SER A 340 -12.36 3.47 32.41
CA SER A 340 -11.43 2.60 31.71
C SER A 340 -11.70 2.67 30.22
N PRO A 341 -10.67 2.52 29.37
CA PRO A 341 -10.84 2.43 27.92
C PRO A 341 -11.94 1.44 27.54
N SER A 342 -12.82 1.85 26.62
CA SER A 342 -14.00 1.07 26.23
C SER A 342 -13.67 -0.18 25.40
N GLY A 343 -12.45 -0.30 24.88
CA GLY A 343 -12.06 -1.36 23.94
C GLY A 343 -12.63 -1.18 22.53
N SER A 344 -13.30 -0.06 22.24
CA SER A 344 -13.90 0.26 20.93
C SER A 344 -12.88 0.57 19.82
N GLY A 345 -11.59 0.60 20.15
CA GLY A 345 -10.55 1.06 19.25
C GLY A 345 -10.40 2.59 19.19
N LEU A 346 -11.26 3.37 19.87
CA LEU A 346 -11.25 4.84 19.83
C LEU A 346 -10.53 5.51 21.01
N SER A 347 -10.03 4.73 21.96
CA SER A 347 -9.23 5.25 23.07
C SER A 347 -7.85 5.69 22.58
N VAL A 348 -7.28 6.75 23.17
CA VAL A 348 -5.96 7.28 22.82
C VAL A 348 -4.88 6.23 23.07
N ARG A 349 -4.03 5.98 22.06
CA ARG A 349 -2.90 5.03 22.14
C ARG A 349 -1.56 5.67 21.76
N ASN A 350 -1.58 6.85 21.14
CA ASN A 350 -0.40 7.57 20.69
C ASN A 350 -0.40 9.01 21.21
N LEU A 351 0.31 9.24 22.32
CA LEU A 351 0.42 10.56 22.94
C LEU A 351 1.23 11.53 22.08
N ASP A 352 2.27 11.08 21.38
CA ASP A 352 3.08 11.95 20.51
C ASP A 352 2.22 12.57 19.38
N ALA A 353 1.35 11.76 18.77
CA ALA A 353 0.38 12.25 17.78
C ALA A 353 -0.62 13.25 18.37
N PHE A 354 -1.08 13.04 19.61
CA PHE A 354 -1.97 13.99 20.28
C PHE A 354 -1.24 15.30 20.61
N ARG A 355 0.00 15.22 21.12
CA ARG A 355 0.83 16.41 21.36
C ARG A 355 1.08 17.19 20.08
N LEU A 356 1.22 16.53 18.94
CA LEU A 356 1.35 17.18 17.63
C LEU A 356 0.11 18.03 17.31
N LEU A 357 -1.11 17.54 17.55
CA LEU A 357 -2.34 18.34 17.36
C LEU A 357 -2.30 19.62 18.23
N PHE A 358 -1.93 19.50 19.50
CA PHE A 358 -1.77 20.67 20.37
C PHE A 358 -0.71 21.65 19.84
N GLN A 359 0.43 21.17 19.38
CA GLN A 359 1.48 22.02 18.81
C GLN A 359 1.01 22.76 17.55
N ILE A 360 0.27 22.09 16.68
CA ILE A 360 -0.34 22.70 15.50
C ILE A 360 -1.35 23.75 15.94
N PHE A 361 -2.26 23.43 16.86
CA PHE A 361 -3.21 24.39 17.41
C PHE A 361 -2.51 25.64 17.91
N VAL A 362 -1.49 25.52 18.76
CA VAL A 362 -0.79 26.69 19.32
C VAL A 362 -0.15 27.56 18.24
N GLN A 363 0.49 26.95 17.23
CA GLN A 363 1.33 27.66 16.26
C GLN A 363 0.57 28.12 15.00
N ALA A 364 -0.53 27.46 14.66
CA ALA A 364 -1.26 27.74 13.43
C ALA A 364 -1.90 29.13 13.47
N LYS A 365 -1.90 29.80 12.31
CA LYS A 365 -2.47 31.14 12.13
C LYS A 365 -3.73 31.14 11.27
N ASN A 366 -3.84 30.20 10.35
CA ASN A 366 -5.04 30.01 9.55
C ASN A 366 -6.21 29.53 10.44
N GLU A 367 -7.33 30.24 10.32
CA GLU A 367 -8.59 30.01 11.03
C GLU A 367 -9.12 28.60 10.82
N ARG A 368 -9.37 28.20 9.57
CA ARG A 368 -9.95 26.88 9.23
C ARG A 368 -9.11 25.71 9.70
N ILE A 369 -7.78 25.86 9.71
CA ILE A 369 -6.88 24.85 10.28
C ILE A 369 -7.05 24.76 11.79
N CYS A 370 -7.13 25.89 12.50
CA CYS A 370 -7.37 25.91 13.94
C CYS A 370 -8.73 25.28 14.28
N GLU A 371 -9.80 25.63 13.55
CA GLU A 371 -11.13 25.01 13.69
C GLU A 371 -11.07 23.50 13.50
N THR A 372 -10.43 23.04 12.42
CA THR A 372 -10.27 21.61 12.14
C THR A 372 -9.52 20.89 13.28
N VAL A 373 -8.49 21.51 13.86
CA VAL A 373 -7.78 20.93 15.00
C VAL A 373 -8.68 20.84 16.24
N ILE A 374 -9.47 21.88 16.53
CA ILE A 374 -10.45 21.85 17.63
C ILE A 374 -11.47 20.72 17.41
N ASP A 375 -12.03 20.59 16.21
CA ASP A 375 -12.98 19.53 15.88
C ASP A 375 -12.38 18.14 16.07
N VAL A 376 -11.14 17.93 15.59
CA VAL A 376 -10.41 16.67 15.77
C VAL A 376 -10.19 16.38 17.25
N VAL A 377 -9.76 17.36 18.03
CA VAL A 377 -9.51 17.21 19.47
C VAL A 377 -10.80 16.91 20.22
N HIS A 378 -11.88 17.65 19.93
CA HIS A 378 -13.21 17.41 20.47
C HIS A 378 -13.68 15.98 20.18
N ASN A 379 -13.55 15.53 18.93
CA ASN A 379 -13.94 14.17 18.55
C ASN A 379 -13.14 13.10 19.29
N ILE A 380 -11.84 13.32 19.53
CA ILE A 380 -11.02 12.41 20.35
C ILE A 380 -11.58 12.33 21.77
N TYR A 381 -11.85 13.46 22.43
CA TYR A 381 -12.42 13.44 23.79
C TYR A 381 -13.83 12.82 23.83
N ALA A 382 -14.67 13.11 22.85
CA ALA A 382 -16.05 12.61 22.79
C ALA A 382 -16.14 11.10 22.50
N SER A 383 -15.11 10.51 21.89
CA SER A 383 -15.14 9.11 21.45
C SER A 383 -14.95 8.09 22.58
N ASP A 384 -14.33 8.47 23.71
CA ASP A 384 -14.16 7.60 24.87
C ASP A 384 -13.95 8.44 26.14
N ALA A 385 -14.71 8.17 27.20
CA ALA A 385 -14.59 8.87 28.48
C ALA A 385 -13.19 8.72 29.12
N ALA A 386 -12.46 7.65 28.82
CA ALA A 386 -11.08 7.47 29.28
C ALA A 386 -10.11 8.47 28.64
N ASN A 387 -10.40 9.00 27.44
CA ASN A 387 -9.49 9.85 26.69
C ASN A 387 -9.14 11.12 27.45
N TYR A 388 -10.11 11.71 28.16
CA TYR A 388 -9.86 12.86 29.04
C TYR A 388 -8.69 12.60 30.00
N PHE A 389 -8.79 11.51 30.76
CA PHE A 389 -7.81 11.15 31.78
C PHE A 389 -6.50 10.56 31.23
N ILE A 390 -6.49 10.08 29.98
CA ILE A 390 -5.25 9.62 29.31
C ILE A 390 -4.38 10.83 28.92
N VAL A 391 -4.98 11.87 28.33
CA VAL A 391 -4.22 13.00 27.79
C VAL A 391 -3.96 14.12 28.81
N GLU A 392 -4.74 14.19 29.89
CA GLU A 392 -4.72 15.29 30.86
C GLU A 392 -3.32 15.63 31.39
N LYS A 393 -2.47 14.62 31.61
CA LYS A 393 -1.11 14.83 32.13
C LYS A 393 -0.16 15.48 31.11
N GLU A 394 -0.41 15.27 29.82
CA GLU A 394 0.51 15.64 28.74
C GLU A 394 0.03 16.88 27.97
N CYS A 395 -1.27 16.94 27.66
CA CYS A 395 -1.92 18.01 26.90
C CYS A 395 -3.35 18.19 27.43
N SER A 396 -3.51 18.95 28.52
CA SER A 396 -4.83 19.14 29.15
C SER A 396 -5.73 20.05 28.31
N LEU A 397 -7.05 19.88 28.46
CA LEU A 397 -8.02 20.83 27.88
C LEU A 397 -7.77 22.26 28.36
N ALA A 398 -7.31 22.43 29.60
CA ALA A 398 -6.95 23.74 30.15
C ALA A 398 -5.87 24.42 29.31
N GLN A 399 -4.87 23.70 28.81
CA GLN A 399 -3.83 24.27 27.95
C GLN A 399 -4.37 24.74 26.59
N PHE A 400 -5.40 24.09 26.04
CA PHE A 400 -6.08 24.58 24.84
C PHE A 400 -6.83 25.89 25.14
N VAL A 401 -7.60 25.92 26.23
CA VAL A 401 -8.37 27.10 26.67
C VAL A 401 -7.44 28.29 26.95
N GLU A 402 -6.33 28.07 27.65
CA GLU A 402 -5.32 29.08 27.94
C GLU A 402 -4.72 29.69 26.67
N ARG A 403 -4.72 28.96 25.55
CA ARG A 403 -4.19 29.44 24.26
C ARG A 403 -5.27 30.00 23.34
N MET A 404 -6.55 29.81 23.66
CA MET A 404 -7.68 30.21 22.83
C MET A 404 -7.73 31.72 22.58
N HIS A 405 -7.40 32.54 23.59
CA HIS A 405 -7.37 34.01 23.47
C HIS A 405 -6.41 34.52 22.37
N SER A 406 -5.45 33.70 21.95
CA SER A 406 -4.48 34.04 20.91
C SER A 406 -4.95 33.69 19.48
N LYS A 407 -6.16 33.12 19.35
CA LYS A 407 -6.73 32.67 18.07
C LYS A 407 -7.69 33.70 17.46
N PRO A 408 -7.99 33.62 16.14
CA PRO A 408 -9.00 34.48 15.52
C PRO A 408 -10.36 34.38 16.25
N PRO A 409 -11.14 35.47 16.33
CA PRO A 409 -12.44 35.50 17.02
C PRO A 409 -13.41 34.38 16.61
N GLU A 410 -13.37 33.97 15.35
CA GLU A 410 -14.17 32.91 14.78
C GLU A 410 -13.88 31.56 15.45
N VAL A 411 -12.59 31.27 15.65
CA VAL A 411 -12.11 30.08 16.38
C VAL A 411 -12.49 30.15 17.86
N GLN A 412 -12.49 31.35 18.46
CA GLN A 412 -12.90 31.55 19.86
C GLN A 412 -14.41 31.33 20.05
N GLY A 413 -15.23 31.51 19.01
CA GLY A 413 -16.67 31.33 19.06
C GLY A 413 -17.15 29.87 19.02
N LEU A 414 -16.25 28.92 18.76
CA LEU A 414 -16.53 27.48 18.75
C LEU A 414 -16.39 26.82 20.14
N SER A 415 -15.97 27.56 21.17
CA SER A 415 -15.74 27.06 22.54
C SER A 415 -16.99 27.05 23.42
#